data_AF-A0A7S2MIW5-F1
#
_entry.id   AF-A0A7S2MIW5-F1
#
_cell.length_a   1.000
_cell.length_b   1.000
_cell.length_c   1.000
_cell.angle_alpha   90.00
_cell.angle_beta   90.00
_cell.angle_gamma   90.00
#
_symmetry.space_group_name_H-M   'P 1'
#
loop_
_entity.id
_entity.type
_entity.pdbx_description
1 polymer ?
#
loop_
_entity_poly.entity_id
_entity_poly.type
_entity_poly.pdbx_seq_one_letter_code
_entity_poly.pdbx_strand_id
1 'polypeptide(L)'
;LPQGTHETEQDFVEMPIPLLLHELQPQAKLLVTLREPVSRMYSDYNFLTRTGVSRGDTLKSADDFHTLAVHQKTSLQCCFETHKERLGEDDAVLACAHDRLHFGEPGSGRIGIGLYHAFINRWLQKYPREQFHISRLE
;
A
#
# COMPACT_ATOMS: atom_id res chain seq x y z
N LEU A 1 -21.39 34.98 -16.41
CA LEU A 1 -20.66 33.93 -17.17
C LEU A 1 -19.60 33.38 -16.23
N PRO A 2 -19.74 32.15 -15.72
CA PRO A 2 -18.79 31.63 -14.75
C PRO A 2 -17.47 31.35 -15.47
N GLN A 3 -16.39 31.83 -14.84
CA GLN A 3 -15.01 31.64 -15.28
C GLN A 3 -14.65 30.17 -15.07
N GLY A 4 -14.20 29.51 -16.14
CA GLY A 4 -13.71 28.15 -16.10
C GLY A 4 -12.49 28.04 -15.22
N THR A 5 -12.57 27.20 -14.20
CA THR A 5 -11.42 26.74 -13.43
C THR A 5 -10.60 25.82 -14.32
N HIS A 6 -9.33 26.19 -14.51
CA HIS A 6 -8.32 25.31 -15.10
C HIS A 6 -8.10 24.13 -14.16
N GLU A 7 -8.83 23.04 -14.38
CA GLU A 7 -8.48 21.72 -13.82
C GLU A 7 -7.15 21.31 -14.47
N THR A 8 -6.10 21.19 -13.66
CA THR A 8 -4.78 20.82 -14.17
C THR A 8 -4.67 19.31 -14.24
N GLU A 9 -3.98 18.80 -15.26
CA GLU A 9 -3.77 17.36 -15.51
C GLU A 9 -3.14 16.62 -14.29
N GLN A 10 -2.51 17.37 -13.37
CA GLN A 10 -1.98 16.91 -12.09
C GLN A 10 -3.06 16.48 -11.09
N ASP A 11 -4.27 17.06 -11.15
CA ASP A 11 -5.38 16.75 -10.23
C ASP A 11 -5.93 15.33 -10.47
N PHE A 12 -5.79 14.79 -11.69
CA PHE A 12 -6.18 13.42 -12.01
C PHE A 12 -5.21 12.37 -11.44
N VAL A 13 -3.96 12.74 -11.13
CA VAL A 13 -2.93 11.82 -10.61
C VAL A 13 -3.12 11.54 -9.12
N GLU A 14 -3.82 12.41 -8.38
CA GLU A 14 -4.02 12.28 -6.93
C GLU A 14 -5.43 11.87 -6.51
N MET A 15 -6.36 11.63 -7.42
CA MET A 15 -7.71 11.22 -7.03
C MET A 15 -7.68 9.87 -6.27
N PRO A 16 -8.07 9.84 -4.98
CA PRO A 16 -8.08 8.59 -4.22
C PRO A 16 -9.03 7.58 -4.87
N ILE A 17 -8.57 6.35 -5.12
CA ILE A 17 -9.43 5.27 -5.64
C ILE A 17 -10.75 5.12 -4.83
N PRO A 18 -10.76 5.21 -3.48
CA PRO A 18 -12.01 5.14 -2.73
C PRO A 18 -13.01 6.24 -3.08
N LEU A 19 -12.52 7.46 -3.39
CA LEU A 19 -13.36 8.58 -3.81
C LEU A 19 -13.97 8.28 -5.19
N LEU A 20 -13.13 7.93 -6.17
CA LEU A 20 -13.59 7.61 -7.52
C LEU A 20 -14.63 6.49 -7.52
N LEU A 21 -14.38 5.41 -6.77
CA LEU A 21 -15.33 4.30 -6.71
C LEU A 21 -16.64 4.73 -6.02
N HIS A 22 -16.57 5.56 -4.98
CA HIS A 22 -17.76 6.03 -4.26
C HIS A 22 -18.65 6.89 -5.16
N GLU A 23 -18.07 7.76 -6.00
CA GLU A 23 -18.84 8.53 -6.99
C GLU A 23 -19.54 7.64 -8.01
N LEU A 24 -18.89 6.53 -8.41
CA LEU A 24 -19.45 5.60 -9.40
C LEU A 24 -20.46 4.62 -8.81
N GLN A 25 -20.18 4.09 -7.62
CA GLN A 25 -20.89 2.97 -6.98
C GLN A 25 -20.93 3.15 -5.45
N PRO A 26 -21.68 4.13 -4.93
CA PRO A 26 -21.67 4.47 -3.50
C PRO A 26 -22.15 3.31 -2.60
N GLN A 27 -22.99 2.41 -3.13
CA GLN A 27 -23.53 1.26 -2.39
C GLN A 27 -22.70 -0.03 -2.54
N ALA A 28 -21.50 0.04 -3.14
CA ALA A 28 -20.66 -1.13 -3.35
C ALA A 28 -20.38 -1.89 -2.04
N LYS A 29 -20.41 -3.21 -2.09
CA LYS A 29 -19.91 -4.08 -1.00
C LYS A 29 -18.46 -4.44 -1.30
N LEU A 30 -17.58 -4.21 -0.33
CA LEU A 30 -16.13 -4.35 -0.45
C LEU A 30 -15.69 -5.62 0.27
N LEU A 31 -15.14 -6.57 -0.50
CA LEU A 31 -14.55 -7.79 0.02
C LEU A 31 -13.04 -7.60 0.18
N VAL A 32 -12.54 -7.71 1.41
CA VAL A 32 -11.12 -7.58 1.74
C VAL A 32 -10.64 -8.89 2.36
N THR A 33 -9.60 -9.49 1.79
CA THR A 33 -8.95 -10.68 2.35
C THR A 33 -7.56 -10.30 2.84
N LEU A 34 -7.32 -10.49 4.14
CA LEU A 34 -6.05 -10.20 4.79
C LEU A 34 -5.31 -11.51 5.09
N ARG A 35 -3.98 -11.48 5.05
CA ARG A 35 -3.11 -12.58 5.47
C ARG A 35 -2.13 -12.05 6.49
N GLU A 36 -1.59 -12.90 7.35
CA GLU A 36 -0.47 -12.55 8.23
C GLU A 36 0.61 -11.78 7.41
N PRO A 37 0.99 -10.55 7.82
CA PRO A 37 1.79 -9.64 7.00
C PRO A 37 3.13 -10.21 6.53
N VAL A 38 3.85 -10.96 7.39
CA VAL A 38 5.14 -11.56 7.04
C VAL A 38 4.97 -12.67 6.02
N SER A 39 3.94 -13.49 6.17
CA SER A 39 3.58 -14.56 5.23
C SER A 39 3.15 -13.99 3.89
N ARG A 40 2.43 -12.86 3.90
CA ARG A 40 2.06 -12.10 2.69
C ARG A 40 3.29 -11.52 2.00
N MET A 41 4.23 -10.96 2.76
CA MET A 41 5.51 -10.46 2.27
C MET A 41 6.37 -11.58 1.65
N TYR A 42 6.44 -12.75 2.31
CA TYR A 42 7.15 -13.91 1.79
C TYR A 42 6.51 -14.47 0.51
N SER A 43 5.17 -14.42 0.42
CA SER A 43 4.45 -14.78 -0.80
C SER A 43 4.78 -13.83 -1.96
N ASP A 44 4.88 -12.53 -1.69
CA ASP A 44 5.28 -11.51 -2.67
C ASP A 44 6.65 -11.81 -3.25
N TYR A 45 7.63 -12.02 -2.37
CA TYR A 45 9.00 -12.41 -2.67
C TYR A 45 9.06 -13.68 -3.55
N ASN A 46 8.25 -14.69 -3.22
CA ASN A 46 8.26 -15.96 -3.92
C ASN A 46 7.53 -15.97 -5.28
N PHE A 47 6.49 -15.16 -5.44
CA PHE A 47 5.59 -15.27 -6.58
C PHE A 47 5.84 -14.20 -7.65
N LEU A 48 6.10 -12.96 -7.27
CA LEU A 48 6.11 -11.83 -8.22
C LEU A 48 7.46 -11.58 -8.91
N THR A 49 8.52 -12.25 -8.47
CA THR A 49 9.80 -12.31 -9.19
C THR A 49 9.80 -13.36 -10.31
N ARG A 50 8.86 -14.31 -10.32
CA ARG A 50 8.77 -15.38 -11.33
C ARG A 50 8.10 -14.95 -12.64
N THR A 51 7.51 -13.76 -12.70
CA THR A 51 6.69 -13.28 -13.83
C THR A 51 7.38 -12.23 -14.72
N GLY A 52 8.70 -12.32 -14.91
CA GLY A 52 9.41 -11.50 -15.91
C GLY A 52 9.77 -10.07 -15.49
N VAL A 53 9.62 -9.72 -14.21
CA VAL A 53 10.20 -8.50 -13.64
C VAL A 53 11.54 -8.89 -13.02
N SER A 54 12.59 -8.78 -13.84
CA SER A 54 13.94 -9.26 -13.54
C SER A 54 14.57 -8.54 -12.34
N ARG A 55 14.40 -9.10 -11.14
CA ARG A 55 15.51 -9.14 -10.19
C ARG A 55 16.43 -10.23 -10.69
N GLY A 56 17.39 -9.83 -11.54
CA GLY A 56 18.22 -10.76 -12.31
C GLY A 56 18.77 -11.87 -11.43
N ASP A 57 18.52 -13.12 -11.82
CA ASP A 57 19.07 -14.39 -11.32
C ASP A 57 19.56 -14.47 -9.86
N THR A 58 18.97 -13.74 -8.91
CA THR A 58 19.28 -13.93 -7.50
C THR A 58 18.55 -15.18 -7.04
N LEU A 59 19.33 -16.22 -6.75
CA LEU A 59 18.86 -17.44 -6.13
C LEU A 59 18.12 -17.09 -4.84
N LYS A 60 16.82 -17.35 -4.82
CA LYS A 60 16.02 -17.13 -3.63
C LYS A 60 16.52 -17.99 -2.50
N SER A 61 16.65 -17.39 -1.33
CA SER A 61 17.08 -18.08 -0.13
C SER A 61 16.42 -17.45 1.09
N ALA A 62 16.48 -18.15 2.22
CA ALA A 62 16.07 -17.58 3.50
C ALA A 62 16.90 -16.32 3.84
N ASP A 63 18.20 -16.35 3.54
CA ASP A 63 19.11 -15.23 3.80
C ASP A 63 18.79 -14.01 2.94
N ASP A 64 18.52 -14.20 1.65
CA ASP A 64 18.13 -13.10 0.76
C ASP A 64 16.80 -12.47 1.20
N PHE A 65 15.78 -13.29 1.50
CA PHE A 65 14.53 -12.79 2.06
C PHE A 65 14.75 -12.01 3.36
N HIS A 66 15.61 -12.52 4.26
CA HIS A 66 15.92 -11.85 5.52
C HIS A 66 16.60 -10.50 5.31
N THR A 67 17.64 -10.43 4.45
CA THR A 67 18.33 -9.18 4.12
C THR A 67 17.36 -8.13 3.58
N LEU A 68 16.45 -8.53 2.70
CA LEU A 68 15.42 -7.65 2.16
C LEU A 68 14.42 -7.19 3.21
N ALA A 69 13.96 -8.10 4.07
CA ALA A 69 13.05 -7.77 5.16
C ALA A 69 13.67 -6.75 6.13
N VAL A 70 14.93 -6.95 6.52
CA VAL A 70 15.65 -6.02 7.39
C VAL A 70 15.82 -4.67 6.71
N HIS A 71 16.26 -4.65 5.45
CA HIS A 71 16.41 -3.40 4.69
C HIS A 71 15.09 -2.62 4.63
N GLN A 72 14.00 -3.27 4.19
CA GLN A 72 12.70 -2.62 4.08
C GLN A 72 12.15 -2.13 5.42
N LYS A 73 12.31 -2.92 6.49
CA LYS A 73 11.97 -2.49 7.85
C LYS A 73 12.72 -1.23 8.23
N THR A 74 14.04 -1.20 8.07
CA THR A 74 14.87 -0.05 8.44
C THR A 74 14.50 1.19 7.63
N SER A 75 14.30 1.05 6.32
CA SER A 75 13.84 2.15 5.46
C SER A 75 12.47 2.66 5.87
N LEU A 76 11.53 1.77 6.19
CA LEU A 76 10.19 2.14 6.63
C LEU A 76 10.21 2.89 7.98
N GLN A 77 11.03 2.43 8.94
CA GLN A 77 11.24 3.13 10.20
C GLN A 77 11.82 4.52 9.99
N CYS A 78 12.83 4.66 9.12
CA CYS A 78 13.39 5.97 8.78
C CYS A 78 12.35 6.90 8.15
N CYS A 79 11.48 6.37 7.29
CA CYS A 79 10.37 7.12 6.70
C CYS A 79 9.40 7.62 7.79
N PHE A 80 9.00 6.76 8.74
CA PHE A 80 8.12 7.15 9.84
C PHE A 80 8.74 8.29 10.66
N GLU A 81 9.99 8.16 11.10
CA GLU A 81 10.66 9.20 11.89
C GLU A 81 10.78 10.52 11.12
N THR A 82 11.08 10.45 9.82
CA THR A 82 11.18 11.65 8.96
C THR A 82 9.85 12.40 8.85
N HIS A 83 8.73 11.69 8.87
CA HIS A 83 7.41 12.29 8.70
C HIS A 83 6.68 12.59 10.01
N LYS A 84 7.02 11.91 11.11
CA LYS A 84 6.30 11.95 12.38
C LYS A 84 6.18 13.37 12.94
N GLU A 85 7.24 14.16 12.93
CA GLU A 85 7.23 15.53 13.46
C GLU A 85 6.38 16.48 12.60
N ARG A 86 6.37 16.28 11.27
CA ARG A 86 5.69 17.17 10.32
C ARG A 86 4.21 16.86 10.17
N LEU A 87 3.84 15.58 10.22
CA LEU A 87 2.50 15.09 9.86
C LEU A 87 1.74 14.52 11.06
N GLY A 88 2.42 14.16 12.15
CA GLY A 88 1.85 13.29 13.18
C GLY A 88 1.99 11.81 12.84
N GLU A 89 1.66 10.95 13.80
CA GLU A 89 1.96 9.52 13.73
C GLU A 89 1.13 8.78 12.66
N ASP A 90 -0.19 8.99 12.65
CA ASP A 90 -1.09 8.30 11.71
C ASP A 90 -0.83 8.71 10.25
N ASP A 91 -0.62 10.00 10.00
CA ASP A 91 -0.34 10.52 8.66
C ASP A 91 1.07 10.14 8.18
N ALA A 92 2.04 9.98 9.08
CA ALA A 92 3.35 9.43 8.74
C ALA A 92 3.24 7.95 8.31
N VAL A 93 2.43 7.14 9.01
CA VAL A 93 2.16 5.76 8.63
C VAL A 93 1.51 5.69 7.24
N LEU A 94 0.51 6.54 6.98
CA LEU A 94 -0.14 6.62 5.67
C LEU A 94 0.85 7.01 4.57
N ALA A 95 1.63 8.07 4.77
CA ALA A 95 2.60 8.54 3.79
C ALA A 95 3.59 7.43 3.40
N CYS A 96 4.18 6.76 4.38
CA CYS A 96 5.17 5.72 4.15
C CYS A 96 4.57 4.41 3.61
N ALA A 97 3.37 4.02 4.04
CA ALA A 97 2.69 2.84 3.51
C ALA A 97 2.31 3.00 2.03
N HIS A 98 2.01 4.23 1.61
CA HIS A 98 1.64 4.59 0.24
C HIS A 98 2.83 5.00 -0.64
N ASP A 99 4.05 5.04 -0.11
CA ASP A 99 5.26 5.35 -0.87
C ASP A 99 5.65 4.16 -1.78
N ARG A 100 5.10 4.20 -2.99
CA ARG A 100 5.35 3.19 -4.02
C ARG A 100 6.72 3.34 -4.67
N LEU A 101 7.36 4.50 -4.54
CA LEU A 101 8.70 4.72 -5.10
C LEU A 101 9.71 3.87 -4.34
N HIS A 102 9.63 3.86 -3.01
CA HIS A 102 10.59 3.15 -2.16
C HIS A 102 10.13 1.75 -1.74
N PHE A 103 8.82 1.49 -1.63
CA PHE A 103 8.28 0.21 -1.12
C PHE A 103 7.41 -0.54 -2.15
N GLY A 104 7.36 -0.09 -3.40
CA GLY A 104 6.48 -0.64 -4.43
C GLY A 104 7.08 -1.71 -5.35
N GLU A 105 8.39 -2.00 -5.26
CA GLU A 105 9.08 -2.93 -6.16
C GLU A 105 8.51 -4.36 -6.04
N PRO A 106 7.89 -4.92 -7.11
CA PRO A 106 7.33 -6.27 -7.07
C PRO A 106 8.40 -7.33 -6.79
N GLY A 107 8.09 -8.29 -5.92
CA GLY A 107 9.01 -9.39 -5.65
C GLY A 107 10.14 -9.05 -4.68
N SER A 108 10.21 -7.80 -4.21
CA SER A 108 11.13 -7.38 -3.15
C SER A 108 10.67 -7.82 -1.76
N GLY A 109 9.45 -8.35 -1.61
CA GLY A 109 8.83 -8.56 -0.31
C GLY A 109 8.31 -7.22 0.25
N ARG A 110 7.43 -6.57 -0.50
CA ARG A 110 6.88 -5.23 -0.20
C ARG A 110 6.28 -5.16 1.23
N ILE A 111 6.97 -4.51 2.16
CA ILE A 111 6.56 -4.40 3.56
C ILE A 111 5.38 -3.43 3.75
N GLY A 112 5.35 -2.33 3.00
CA GLY A 112 4.39 -1.24 3.16
C GLY A 112 2.93 -1.71 2.96
N ILE A 113 2.70 -2.60 1.99
CA ILE A 113 1.38 -3.18 1.71
C ILE A 113 0.89 -4.17 2.79
N GLY A 114 1.74 -4.53 3.74
CA GLY A 114 1.38 -5.26 4.96
C GLY A 114 0.80 -4.37 6.07
N LEU A 115 0.92 -3.04 5.94
CA LEU A 115 0.34 -2.06 6.87
C LEU A 115 -1.15 -1.86 6.57
N TYR A 116 -1.96 -2.90 6.74
CA TYR A 116 -3.36 -2.92 6.31
C TYR A 116 -4.21 -1.76 6.87
N HIS A 117 -3.90 -1.31 8.08
CA HIS A 117 -4.57 -0.18 8.70
C HIS A 117 -4.52 1.09 7.83
N ALA A 118 -3.34 1.40 7.25
CA ALA A 118 -3.14 2.57 6.42
C ALA A 118 -4.08 2.55 5.19
N PHE A 119 -4.19 1.40 4.53
CA PHE A 119 -5.07 1.22 3.37
C PHE A 119 -6.54 1.24 3.80
N ILE A 120 -6.94 0.42 4.77
CA ILE A 120 -8.34 0.26 5.18
C ILE A 120 -8.91 1.58 5.71
N ASN A 121 -8.16 2.36 6.49
CA ASN A 121 -8.60 3.66 6.98
C ASN A 121 -9.00 4.60 5.84
N ARG A 122 -8.20 4.65 4.76
CA ARG A 122 -8.50 5.48 3.59
C ARG A 122 -9.81 5.08 2.91
N TRP A 123 -10.13 3.79 2.90
CA TRP A 123 -11.41 3.29 2.38
C TRP A 123 -12.58 3.60 3.32
N LEU A 124 -12.37 3.49 4.64
CA LEU A 124 -13.39 3.79 5.66
C LEU A 124 -13.80 5.28 5.69
N GLN A 125 -12.97 6.19 5.18
CA GLN A 125 -13.34 7.60 5.02
C GLN A 125 -14.46 7.82 3.97
N LYS A 126 -14.68 6.85 3.06
CA LYS A 126 -15.67 6.94 1.98
C LYS A 126 -16.77 5.90 2.08
N TYR A 127 -16.46 4.73 2.64
CA TYR A 127 -17.41 3.65 2.81
C TYR A 127 -17.62 3.35 4.30
N PRO A 128 -18.87 3.23 4.77
CA PRO A 128 -19.16 2.83 6.13
C PRO A 128 -18.77 1.36 6.36
N ARG A 129 -18.46 1.01 7.61
CA ARG A 129 -17.93 -0.31 8.00
C ARG A 129 -18.82 -1.48 7.56
N GLU A 130 -20.13 -1.28 7.52
CA GLU A 130 -21.15 -2.27 7.13
C GLU A 130 -21.12 -2.62 5.63
N GLN A 131 -20.37 -1.86 4.83
CA GLN A 131 -20.08 -2.18 3.44
C GLN A 131 -18.85 -3.07 3.27
N PHE A 132 -18.11 -3.37 4.33
CA PHE A 132 -16.94 -4.23 4.27
C PHE A 132 -17.23 -5.64 4.78
N HIS A 133 -16.75 -6.64 4.03
CA HIS A 133 -16.51 -7.97 4.55
C HIS A 133 -15.01 -8.20 4.60
N ILE A 134 -14.46 -8.30 5.82
CA ILE A 134 -13.03 -8.56 6.04
C ILE A 134 -12.86 -10.03 6.44
N SER A 135 -12.18 -10.79 5.61
CA SER A 135 -11.84 -12.20 5.86
C SER A 135 -10.33 -12.33 6.09
N ARG A 136 -9.96 -13.37 6.85
CA ARG A 136 -8.56 -13.73 7.07
C ARG A 136 -8.23 -14.99 6.28
N LEU A 137 -7.05 -15.01 5.67
CA LEU A 137 -6.51 -16.13 4.91
C LEU A 137 -5.51 -16.88 5.80
N GLU A 138 -6.03 -17.67 6.73
CA GLU A 138 -5.29 -18.66 7.52
C GLU A 138 -5.87 -20.07 7.34
#